data_AF-A0A1T5KVH1-F1
#
_entry.id   AF-A0A1T5KVH1-F1
#
_cell.length_a   1.000
_cell.length_b   1.000
_cell.length_c   1.000
_cell.angle_alpha   90.00
_cell.angle_beta   90.00
_cell.angle_gamma   90.00
#
_symmetry.space_group_name_H-M   'P 1'
#
loop_
_entity.id
_entity.type
_entity.pdbx_description
1 polymer ?
#
loop_
_entity_poly.entity_id
_entity_poly.type
_entity_poly.pdbx_seq_one_letter_code
_entity_poly.pdbx_strand_id
1 'polypeptide(L)'
;MAQSGAARWLPVLLVAAQVVVGALAWQSRSWILLAFGELALLVGGTALYGVVRYRDLRDRYRREREVARRLAERRQLADEVHDLVGHELSVIGMRAALLQLRTTGDESVLAGQVRSDAERAVVMLHETVATLHRTPWTDPAEADVAAVIERFRRAGADVHLVGDPDVLTRASVATRVTAHRVVLEALTNSARHAPGDAVTVVVRRADDVVTLEVRTHGSGDPSPAVDRDDRRGGGLESLRRRVQAIGGTWQVDTGADGHRVVARLPVRATLEPEPEVASGAAPETSRARRPFVALVGPLVLPAVLVLLGGAAYWAWASHDATVEPVDAVAVRVGMPAAEAAEHLPVREAPVRLARAPGPGPGWECRQYTDGNVPLAMATLEVCTDGGTVVRVTDLSEMPLL
;
A
#
# COMPACT_ATOMS: atom_id res chain seq x y z
N MET A 1 -24.15 3.91 3.17
CA MET A 1 -23.74 2.73 3.97
C MET A 1 -24.70 1.52 3.90
N ALA A 2 -25.85 1.59 3.20
CA ALA A 2 -26.82 0.48 3.17
C ALA A 2 -26.69 -0.51 1.98
N GLN A 3 -25.79 -0.29 1.01
CA GLN A 3 -25.69 -1.11 -0.20
C GLN A 3 -24.72 -2.32 -0.11
N SER A 4 -23.88 -2.41 0.93
CA SER A 4 -22.85 -3.46 1.03
C SER A 4 -23.37 -4.82 1.55
N GLY A 5 -24.55 -4.86 2.15
CA GLY A 5 -25.15 -6.10 2.67
C GLY A 5 -25.67 -7.02 1.56
N ALA A 6 -26.38 -6.46 0.57
CA ALA A 6 -27.03 -7.24 -0.48
C ALA A 6 -26.02 -7.92 -1.43
N ALA A 7 -24.90 -7.26 -1.72
CA ALA A 7 -23.85 -7.81 -2.59
C ALA A 7 -23.12 -9.03 -1.98
N ARG A 8 -23.09 -9.15 -0.64
CA ARG A 8 -22.47 -10.29 0.05
C ARG A 8 -23.27 -11.57 -0.07
N TRP A 9 -24.61 -11.48 -0.15
CA TRP A 9 -25.50 -12.63 -0.22
C TRP A 9 -25.82 -13.07 -1.66
N LEU A 10 -25.46 -12.26 -2.66
CA LEU A 10 -25.65 -12.56 -4.08
C LEU A 10 -25.16 -13.96 -4.51
N PRO A 11 -23.93 -14.42 -4.14
CA PRO A 11 -23.47 -15.77 -4.52
C PRO A 11 -24.27 -16.88 -3.83
N VAL A 12 -24.70 -16.67 -2.58
CA VAL A 12 -25.50 -17.63 -1.82
C VAL A 12 -26.89 -17.79 -2.45
N LEU A 13 -27.51 -16.67 -2.85
CA LEU A 13 -28.81 -16.66 -3.53
C LEU A 13 -28.73 -17.30 -4.93
N LEU A 14 -27.63 -17.09 -5.65
CA LEU A 14 -27.38 -17.71 -6.96
C LEU A 14 -27.26 -19.23 -6.84
N VAL A 15 -26.49 -19.72 -5.86
CA VAL A 15 -26.34 -21.16 -5.59
C VAL A 15 -27.67 -21.78 -5.15
N ALA A 16 -28.41 -21.11 -4.25
CA ALA A 16 -29.73 -21.59 -3.82
C ALA A 16 -30.73 -21.69 -4.98
N ALA A 17 -30.74 -20.69 -5.88
CA ALA A 17 -31.58 -20.72 -7.07
C ALA A 17 -31.22 -21.88 -8.02
N GLN A 18 -29.92 -22.16 -8.20
CA GLN A 18 -29.44 -23.32 -8.98
C GLN A 18 -29.89 -24.64 -8.36
N VAL A 19 -29.76 -24.83 -7.05
CA VAL A 19 -30.19 -26.08 -6.41
C VAL A 19 -31.70 -26.34 -6.65
N VAL A 20 -32.52 -25.29 -6.62
CA VAL A 20 -33.97 -25.41 -6.85
C VAL A 20 -34.29 -25.72 -8.32
N VAL A 21 -33.62 -25.07 -9.28
CA VAL A 21 -33.86 -25.31 -10.72
C VAL A 21 -33.39 -26.71 -11.14
N GLY A 22 -32.22 -27.15 -10.68
CA GLY A 22 -31.71 -28.50 -10.93
C GLY A 22 -32.63 -29.59 -10.35
N ALA A 23 -33.21 -29.36 -9.16
CA ALA A 23 -34.19 -30.28 -8.55
C ALA A 23 -35.49 -30.37 -9.36
N LEU A 24 -35.98 -29.24 -9.89
CA LEU A 24 -37.19 -29.21 -10.75
C LEU A 24 -36.93 -29.84 -12.12
N ALA A 25 -35.71 -29.73 -12.64
CA ALA A 25 -35.30 -30.32 -13.92
C ALA A 25 -35.30 -31.85 -13.90
N TRP A 26 -34.93 -32.44 -12.76
CA TRP A 26 -34.85 -33.89 -12.55
C TRP A 26 -36.20 -34.62 -12.73
N GLN A 27 -37.33 -33.94 -12.50
CA GLN A 27 -38.67 -34.53 -12.58
C GLN A 27 -39.30 -34.43 -13.98
N SER A 28 -38.71 -33.68 -14.92
CA SER A 28 -39.33 -33.37 -16.22
C SER A 28 -38.72 -34.14 -17.40
N ARG A 29 -39.54 -34.45 -18.41
CA ARG A 29 -39.08 -35.08 -19.68
C ARG A 29 -38.26 -34.12 -20.57
N SER A 30 -38.11 -32.85 -20.15
CA SER A 30 -37.43 -31.76 -20.85
C SER A 30 -36.18 -31.28 -20.11
N TRP A 31 -35.52 -32.17 -19.35
CA TRP A 31 -34.35 -31.86 -18.52
C TRP A 31 -33.19 -31.21 -19.28
N ILE A 32 -33.05 -31.48 -20.58
CA ILE A 32 -32.00 -30.89 -21.44
C ILE A 32 -32.16 -29.36 -21.52
N LEU A 33 -33.38 -28.86 -21.75
CA LEU A 33 -33.63 -27.41 -21.85
C LEU A 33 -33.40 -26.70 -20.51
N LEU A 34 -33.74 -27.35 -19.40
CA LEU A 34 -33.50 -26.82 -18.05
C LEU A 34 -32.01 -26.82 -17.70
N ALA A 35 -31.25 -27.84 -18.11
CA ALA A 35 -29.80 -27.89 -17.95
C ALA A 35 -29.09 -26.78 -18.75
N PHE A 36 -29.53 -26.49 -19.98
CA PHE A 36 -29.02 -25.34 -20.74
C PHE A 36 -29.39 -24.00 -20.11
N GLY A 37 -30.60 -23.88 -19.55
CA GLY A 37 -31.02 -22.69 -18.80
C GLY A 37 -30.17 -22.46 -17.54
N GLU A 38 -29.86 -23.51 -16.79
CA GLU A 38 -28.95 -23.43 -15.64
C GLU A 38 -27.53 -23.04 -16.04
N LEU A 39 -27.00 -23.66 -17.10
CA LEU A 39 -25.67 -23.31 -17.60
C LEU A 39 -25.62 -21.84 -18.03
N ALA A 40 -26.65 -21.35 -18.72
CA ALA A 40 -26.75 -19.96 -19.12
C ALA A 40 -26.84 -19.00 -17.90
N LEU A 41 -27.59 -19.37 -16.85
CA LEU A 41 -27.67 -18.59 -15.61
C LEU A 41 -26.34 -18.60 -14.83
N LEU A 42 -25.65 -19.73 -14.80
CA LEU A 42 -24.35 -19.87 -14.14
C LEU A 42 -23.29 -19.02 -14.86
N VAL A 43 -23.19 -19.15 -16.19
CA VAL A 43 -22.24 -18.37 -16.99
C VAL A 43 -22.60 -16.89 -16.99
N GLY A 44 -23.87 -16.53 -17.16
CA GLY A 44 -24.33 -15.14 -17.13
C GLY A 44 -24.14 -14.48 -15.76
N GLY A 45 -24.45 -15.21 -14.68
CA GLY A 45 -24.28 -14.74 -13.30
C GLY A 45 -22.82 -14.55 -12.91
N THR A 46 -21.94 -15.49 -13.28
CA THR A 46 -20.49 -15.38 -13.04
C THR A 46 -19.87 -14.24 -13.86
N ALA A 47 -20.27 -14.07 -15.12
CA ALA A 47 -19.84 -12.94 -15.95
C ALA A 47 -20.30 -11.59 -15.38
N LEU A 48 -21.56 -11.46 -14.98
CA LEU A 48 -22.09 -10.23 -14.37
C LEU A 48 -21.39 -9.91 -13.05
N TYR A 49 -21.17 -10.92 -12.20
CA TYR A 49 -20.40 -10.76 -10.96
C TYR A 49 -18.97 -10.29 -11.25
N GLY A 50 -18.29 -10.91 -12.23
CA GLY A 50 -16.97 -10.50 -12.68
C GLY A 50 -16.92 -9.04 -13.12
N VAL A 51 -17.88 -8.59 -13.95
CA VAL A 51 -17.97 -7.20 -14.42
C VAL A 51 -18.19 -6.20 -13.27
N VAL A 52 -19.05 -6.53 -12.31
CA VAL A 52 -19.31 -5.65 -11.15
C VAL A 52 -18.08 -5.58 -10.25
N ARG A 53 -17.42 -6.70 -9.99
CA ARG A 53 -16.18 -6.76 -9.20
C ARG A 53 -15.03 -6.02 -9.90
N TYR A 54 -14.93 -6.15 -11.22
CA TYR A 54 -13.97 -5.44 -12.05
C TYR A 54 -14.10 -3.92 -11.91
N ARG A 55 -15.33 -3.39 -12.00
CA ARG A 55 -15.57 -1.95 -11.82
C ARG A 55 -15.15 -1.46 -10.44
N ASP A 56 -15.48 -2.19 -9.38
CA ASP A 56 -15.08 -1.82 -8.01
C ASP A 56 -13.55 -1.84 -7.83
N LEU A 57 -12.86 -2.87 -8.35
CA LEU A 57 -11.40 -2.94 -8.30
C LEU A 57 -10.75 -1.80 -9.10
N ARG A 58 -11.27 -1.52 -10.30
CA ARG A 58 -10.78 -0.44 -11.16
C ARG A 58 -10.93 0.93 -10.50
N ASP A 59 -12.07 1.19 -9.85
CA ASP A 59 -12.30 2.46 -9.16
C ASP A 59 -11.44 2.61 -7.91
N ARG A 60 -11.13 1.51 -7.21
CA ARG A 60 -10.16 1.52 -6.10
C ARG A 60 -8.76 1.84 -6.61
N TYR A 61 -8.33 1.15 -7.66
CA TYR A 61 -7.00 1.36 -8.25
C TYR A 61 -6.81 2.78 -8.78
N ARG A 62 -7.82 3.35 -9.44
CA ARG A 62 -7.82 4.77 -9.87
C ARG A 62 -7.66 5.74 -8.70
N ARG A 63 -8.43 5.52 -7.62
CA ARG A 63 -8.35 6.36 -6.41
C ARG A 63 -6.98 6.27 -5.74
N GLU A 64 -6.42 5.07 -5.63
CA GLU A 64 -5.08 4.86 -5.07
C GLU A 64 -4.00 5.54 -5.92
N ARG A 65 -4.08 5.43 -7.25
CA ARG A 65 -3.18 6.13 -8.17
C ARG A 65 -3.29 7.65 -8.06
N GLU A 66 -4.49 8.19 -7.98
CA GLU A 66 -4.70 9.64 -7.86
C GLU A 66 -4.15 10.17 -6.53
N VAL A 67 -4.35 9.44 -5.43
CA VAL A 67 -3.74 9.75 -4.14
C VAL A 67 -2.22 9.68 -4.23
N ALA A 68 -1.66 8.63 -4.84
CA ALA A 68 -0.21 8.48 -5.00
C ALA A 68 0.39 9.62 -5.84
N ARG A 69 -0.25 10.00 -6.95
CA ARG A 69 0.16 11.15 -7.79
C ARG A 69 0.17 12.45 -7.00
N ARG A 70 -0.91 12.75 -6.28
CA ARG A 70 -1.00 13.96 -5.44
C ARG A 70 0.05 13.99 -4.34
N LEU A 71 0.38 12.83 -3.73
CA LEU A 71 1.47 12.77 -2.75
C LEU A 71 2.84 12.97 -3.39
N ALA A 72 3.08 12.42 -4.58
CA ALA A 72 4.33 12.62 -5.32
C ALA A 72 4.52 14.10 -5.70
N GLU A 73 3.49 14.73 -6.27
CA GLU A 73 3.49 16.16 -6.59
C GLU A 73 3.75 17.03 -5.35
N ARG A 74 3.10 16.73 -4.22
CA ARG A 74 3.34 17.46 -2.97
C ARG A 74 4.76 17.31 -2.44
N ARG A 75 5.39 16.14 -2.62
CA ARG A 75 6.79 15.94 -2.23
C ARG A 75 7.72 16.73 -3.13
N GLN A 76 7.53 16.63 -4.44
CA GLN A 76 8.31 17.41 -5.41
C GLN A 76 8.20 18.92 -5.14
N LEU A 77 6.99 19.44 -4.91
CA LEU A 77 6.80 20.85 -4.54
C LEU A 77 7.47 21.21 -3.21
N ALA A 78 7.45 20.30 -2.22
CA ALA A 78 8.14 20.53 -0.97
C ALA A 78 9.66 20.60 -1.16
N ASP A 79 10.23 19.74 -2.00
CA ASP A 79 11.67 19.72 -2.30
C ASP A 79 12.08 20.99 -3.08
N GLU A 80 11.32 21.38 -4.10
CA GLU A 80 11.58 22.61 -4.87
C GLU A 80 11.50 23.87 -4.00
N VAL A 81 10.50 23.94 -3.10
CA VAL A 81 10.37 25.05 -2.15
C VAL A 81 11.50 25.00 -1.12
N HIS A 82 11.89 23.82 -0.66
CA HIS A 82 12.97 23.64 0.30
C HIS A 82 14.31 24.13 -0.25
N ASP A 83 14.63 23.77 -1.49
CA ASP A 83 15.87 24.16 -2.14
C ASP A 83 15.91 25.67 -2.38
N LEU A 84 14.81 26.27 -2.85
CA LEU A 84 14.75 27.70 -3.11
C LEU A 84 14.80 28.53 -1.82
N VAL A 85 13.97 28.19 -0.82
CA VAL A 85 13.90 28.92 0.45
C VAL A 85 15.15 28.68 1.30
N GLY A 86 15.66 27.45 1.33
CA GLY A 86 16.90 27.10 2.02
C GLY A 86 18.11 27.85 1.44
N HIS A 87 18.17 28.00 0.12
CA HIS A 87 19.22 28.78 -0.54
C HIS A 87 19.14 30.27 -0.19
N GLU A 88 17.96 30.90 -0.30
CA GLU A 88 17.77 32.32 0.04
C GLU A 88 18.09 32.61 1.51
N LEU A 89 17.64 31.77 2.44
CA LEU A 89 17.95 31.90 3.86
C LEU A 89 19.46 31.77 4.14
N SER A 90 20.14 30.86 3.43
CA SER A 90 21.60 30.70 3.54
C SER A 90 22.34 31.95 3.05
N VAL A 91 21.89 32.55 1.95
CA VAL A 91 22.43 33.81 1.42
C VAL A 91 22.19 34.96 2.40
N ILE A 92 21.01 35.05 3.04
CA ILE A 92 20.71 36.04 4.07
C ILE A 92 21.65 35.85 5.27
N GLY A 93 21.82 34.63 5.77
CA GLY A 93 22.74 34.32 6.86
C GLY A 93 24.18 34.71 6.55
N MET A 94 24.64 34.44 5.33
CA MET A 94 25.98 34.83 4.86
C MET A 94 26.15 36.36 4.78
N ARG A 95 25.16 37.08 4.26
CA ARG A 95 25.18 38.55 4.21
C ARG A 95 25.16 39.15 5.61
N ALA A 96 24.38 38.59 6.53
CA ALA A 96 24.35 39.01 7.93
C ALA A 96 25.69 38.76 8.62
N ALA A 97 26.35 37.62 8.36
CA ALA A 97 27.70 37.34 8.88
C ALA A 97 28.74 38.35 8.35
N LEU A 98 28.69 38.70 7.06
CA LEU A 98 29.57 39.72 6.47
C LEU A 98 29.31 41.11 7.07
N LEU A 99 28.04 41.46 7.33
CA LEU A 99 27.69 42.72 7.96
C LEU A 99 28.22 42.79 9.40
N GLN A 100 28.07 41.70 10.16
CA GLN A 100 28.57 41.58 11.53
C GLN A 100 30.09 41.79 11.63
N LEU A 101 30.86 41.32 10.63
CA LEU A 101 32.31 41.50 10.56
C LEU A 101 32.73 42.93 10.18
N ARG A 102 31.82 43.71 9.57
CA ARG A 102 32.10 45.06 9.06
C ARG A 102 31.54 46.19 9.92
N THR A 103 30.65 45.89 10.85
CA THR A 103 30.02 46.86 11.76
C THR A 103 30.45 46.65 13.20
N THR A 104 30.24 47.66 14.05
CA THR A 104 30.55 47.64 15.49
C THR A 104 29.41 48.23 16.30
N GLY A 105 29.28 47.86 17.57
CA GLY A 105 28.18 48.33 18.44
C GLY A 105 26.86 47.64 18.11
N ASP A 106 25.76 48.37 18.22
CA ASP A 106 24.40 47.82 18.10
C ASP A 106 24.12 47.18 16.72
N GLU A 107 24.71 47.70 15.64
CA GLU A 107 24.56 47.13 14.29
C GLU A 107 25.18 45.73 14.16
N SER A 108 26.28 45.46 14.88
CA SER A 108 26.93 44.15 14.88
C SER A 108 26.12 43.12 15.67
N VAL A 109 25.46 43.56 16.75
CA VAL A 109 24.53 42.73 17.53
C VAL A 109 23.31 42.37 16.70
N LEU A 110 22.71 43.34 16.01
CA LEU A 110 21.55 43.13 15.14
C LEU A 110 21.88 42.19 13.97
N ALA A 111 23.04 42.35 13.33
CA ALA A 111 23.51 41.45 12.29
C ALA A 111 23.70 40.01 12.79
N GLY A 112 24.19 39.84 14.03
CA GLY A 112 24.28 38.55 14.70
C GLY A 112 22.92 37.89 14.95
N GLN A 113 21.92 38.68 15.33
CA GLN A 113 20.55 38.20 15.51
C GLN A 113 19.94 37.72 14.19
N VAL A 114 20.08 38.50 13.11
CA VAL A 114 19.59 38.12 11.77
C VAL A 114 20.27 36.84 11.27
N ARG A 115 21.57 36.65 11.53
CA ARG A 115 22.26 35.39 11.20
C ARG A 115 21.65 34.21 11.96
N SER A 116 21.46 34.36 13.28
CA SER A 116 20.88 33.30 14.12
C SER A 116 19.43 32.98 13.72
N ASP A 117 18.64 33.99 13.35
CA ASP A 117 17.27 33.82 12.85
C ASP A 117 17.24 33.04 11.53
N ALA A 118 18.15 33.36 10.60
CA ALA A 118 18.27 32.64 9.34
C ALA A 118 18.69 31.17 9.54
N GLU A 119 19.66 30.91 10.42
CA GLU A 119 20.08 29.55 10.78
C GLU A 119 18.93 28.75 11.40
N ARG A 120 18.18 29.34 12.34
CA ARG A 120 17.00 28.71 12.94
C ARG A 120 15.89 28.42 11.92
N ALA A 121 15.64 29.35 10.99
CA ALA A 121 14.64 29.17 9.94
C ALA A 121 15.00 28.01 9.00
N VAL A 122 16.28 27.84 8.65
CA VAL A 122 16.76 26.71 7.83
C VAL A 122 16.54 25.37 8.54
N VAL A 123 16.81 25.28 9.86
CA VAL A 123 16.57 24.06 10.64
C VAL A 123 15.08 23.70 10.67
N MET A 124 14.21 24.69 10.92
CA MET A 124 12.76 24.49 10.98
C MET A 124 12.16 24.08 9.62
N LEU A 125 12.70 24.60 8.52
CA LEU A 125 12.32 24.22 7.16
C LEU A 125 12.67 22.74 6.87
N HIS A 126 13.91 22.32 7.16
CA HIS A 126 14.34 20.92 7.02
C HIS A 126 13.47 19.96 7.84
N GLU A 127 13.07 20.36 9.04
CA GLU A 127 12.20 19.55 9.90
C GLU A 127 10.79 19.40 9.30
N THR A 128 10.22 20.49 8.78
CA THR A 128 8.89 20.47 8.16
C THR A 128 8.86 19.56 6.92
N VAL A 129 9.90 19.61 6.08
CA VAL A 129 10.02 18.76 4.89
C VAL A 129 10.28 17.30 5.27
N ALA A 130 11.10 17.04 6.29
CA ALA A 130 11.31 15.69 6.83
C ALA A 130 9.99 15.07 7.33
N THR A 131 9.07 15.86 7.87
CA THR A 131 7.74 15.34 8.25
C THR A 131 6.84 14.99 7.07
N LEU A 132 6.98 15.65 5.92
CA LEU A 132 6.27 15.36 4.66
C LEU A 132 6.88 14.16 3.92
N HIS A 133 8.17 13.91 4.12
CA HIS A 133 8.91 12.75 3.61
C HIS A 133 8.66 11.45 4.39
N ARG A 134 7.78 11.45 5.40
CA ARG A 134 7.35 10.21 6.07
C ARG A 134 6.69 9.26 5.07
N THR A 135 7.48 8.33 4.54
CA THR A 135 7.02 7.22 3.73
C THR A 135 6.21 6.25 4.59
N PRO A 136 5.05 5.76 4.12
CA PRO A 136 4.25 4.76 4.85
C PRO A 136 4.94 3.40 4.97
N TRP A 137 6.10 3.21 4.34
CA TRP A 137 6.89 1.99 4.29
C TRP A 137 8.35 2.34 4.58
N THR A 138 8.84 1.89 5.72
CA THR A 138 10.27 1.81 5.99
C THR A 138 10.69 0.48 5.42
N ASP A 139 11.70 0.45 4.54
CA ASP A 139 12.27 -0.83 4.11
C ASP A 139 12.73 -1.60 5.36
N PRO A 140 12.31 -2.85 5.57
CA PRO A 140 12.75 -3.62 6.72
C PRO A 140 14.28 -3.80 6.82
N ALA A 141 15.02 -3.62 5.73
CA ALA A 141 16.49 -3.56 5.74
C ALA A 141 17.03 -2.30 6.43
N GLU A 142 16.31 -1.18 6.39
CA GLU A 142 16.73 0.13 6.92
C GLU A 142 16.23 0.42 8.34
N ALA A 143 15.42 -0.47 8.93
CA ALA A 143 14.91 -0.31 10.28
C ALA A 143 16.03 -0.50 11.33
N ASP A 144 16.65 0.62 11.72
CA ASP A 144 17.70 0.71 12.75
C ASP A 144 17.41 1.84 13.76
N VAL A 145 17.20 1.44 15.02
CA VAL A 145 16.95 2.37 16.13
C VAL A 145 18.18 3.22 16.47
N ALA A 146 19.39 2.67 16.36
CA ALA A 146 20.62 3.40 16.67
C ALA A 146 20.85 4.52 15.65
N ALA A 147 20.66 4.24 14.36
CA ALA A 147 20.76 5.23 13.30
C ALA A 147 19.77 6.40 13.47
N VAL A 148 18.54 6.12 13.94
CA VAL A 148 17.55 7.18 14.24
C VAL A 148 18.03 8.07 15.38
N ILE A 149 18.45 7.48 16.49
CA ILE A 149 18.94 8.25 17.65
C ILE A 149 20.12 9.14 17.25
N GLU A 150 21.08 8.58 16.50
CA GLU A 150 22.26 9.29 16.07
C GLU A 150 21.95 10.43 15.08
N ARG A 151 20.92 10.27 14.26
CA ARG A 151 20.42 11.34 13.39
C ARG A 151 19.90 12.52 14.21
N PHE A 152 19.13 12.29 15.27
CA PHE A 152 18.62 13.34 16.14
C PHE A 152 19.73 14.03 16.94
N ARG A 153 20.73 13.28 17.42
CA ARG A 153 21.91 13.86 18.08
C ARG A 153 22.70 14.78 17.15
N ARG A 154 22.96 14.33 15.91
CA ARG A 154 23.64 15.16 14.89
C ARG A 154 22.85 16.42 14.52
N ALA A 155 21.53 16.38 14.66
CA ALA A 155 20.65 17.53 14.51
C ALA A 155 20.60 18.45 15.76
N GLY A 156 21.34 18.14 16.83
CA GLY A 156 21.46 18.97 18.02
C GLY A 156 20.52 18.62 19.17
N ALA A 157 19.74 17.52 19.09
CA ALA A 157 18.88 17.09 20.18
C ALA A 157 19.67 16.39 21.31
N ASP A 158 19.36 16.71 22.57
CA ASP A 158 19.94 16.04 23.74
C ASP A 158 19.24 14.69 23.99
N VAL A 159 19.78 13.63 23.36
CA VAL A 159 19.21 12.27 23.44
C VAL A 159 20.16 11.31 24.14
N HIS A 160 19.78 10.82 25.30
CA HIS A 160 20.51 9.78 26.05
C HIS A 160 19.97 8.38 25.73
N LEU A 161 20.86 7.46 25.39
CA LEU A 161 20.53 6.05 25.15
C LEU A 161 20.97 5.22 26.36
N VAL A 162 20.06 4.42 26.91
CA VAL A 162 20.32 3.51 28.04
C VAL A 162 20.01 2.07 27.61
N GLY A 163 21.04 1.22 27.63
CA GLY A 163 20.94 -0.17 27.21
C GLY A 163 21.57 -0.41 25.83
N ASP A 164 21.24 -1.54 25.23
CA ASP A 164 21.86 -2.01 23.98
C ASP A 164 20.80 -2.12 22.87
N PRO A 165 20.86 -1.29 21.81
CA PRO A 165 19.94 -1.38 20.68
C PRO A 165 20.15 -2.64 19.82
N ASP A 166 21.32 -3.28 19.85
CA ASP A 166 21.62 -4.49 19.06
C ASP A 166 20.82 -5.72 19.50
N VAL A 167 20.14 -5.63 20.65
CA VAL A 167 19.17 -6.65 21.08
C VAL A 167 18.01 -6.81 20.07
N LEU A 168 17.72 -5.78 19.28
CA LEU A 168 16.70 -5.79 18.22
C LEU A 168 17.17 -6.53 16.96
N THR A 169 18.47 -6.68 16.73
CA THR A 169 19.03 -7.39 15.56
C THR A 169 18.62 -8.87 15.54
N ARG A 170 18.41 -9.45 16.73
CA ARG A 170 17.92 -10.83 16.91
C ARG A 170 16.39 -10.95 16.94
N ALA A 171 15.65 -9.84 16.82
CA ALA A 171 14.20 -9.82 16.81
C ALA A 171 13.63 -9.97 15.39
N SER A 172 12.35 -10.35 15.31
CA SER A 172 11.64 -10.45 14.04
C SER A 172 11.66 -9.11 13.26
N VAL A 173 11.56 -9.20 11.93
CA VAL A 173 11.48 -8.02 11.05
C VAL A 173 10.34 -7.09 11.47
N ALA A 174 9.17 -7.65 11.81
CA ALA A 174 8.02 -6.89 12.27
C ALA A 174 8.31 -6.13 13.58
N THR A 175 9.04 -6.76 14.51
CA THR A 175 9.49 -6.14 15.77
C THR A 175 10.46 -5.00 15.51
N ARG A 176 11.47 -5.20 14.64
CA ARG A 176 12.47 -4.18 14.29
C ARG A 176 11.84 -2.94 13.66
N VAL A 177 10.98 -3.12 12.66
CA VAL A 177 10.26 -2.03 11.99
C VAL A 177 9.35 -1.29 12.96
N THR A 178 8.68 -2.00 13.87
CA THR A 178 7.81 -1.40 14.88
C THR A 178 8.62 -0.59 15.89
N ALA A 179 9.74 -1.11 16.38
CA ALA A 179 10.64 -0.40 17.30
C ALA A 179 11.20 0.89 16.66
N HIS A 180 11.68 0.80 15.41
CA HIS A 180 12.18 1.96 14.65
C HIS A 180 11.13 3.08 14.59
N ARG A 181 9.88 2.75 14.26
CA ARG A 181 8.81 3.74 14.17
C ARG A 181 8.42 4.34 15.52
N VAL A 182 8.40 3.52 16.58
CA VAL A 182 8.10 4.02 17.93
C VAL A 182 9.15 5.06 18.35
N VAL A 183 10.44 4.77 18.15
CA VAL A 183 11.52 5.72 18.46
C VAL A 183 11.42 6.97 17.59
N LEU A 184 11.25 6.81 16.28
CA LEU A 184 11.16 7.93 15.35
C LEU A 184 10.02 8.88 15.72
N GLU A 185 8.81 8.35 15.88
CA GLU A 185 7.64 9.17 16.22
C GLU A 185 7.76 9.81 17.61
N ALA A 186 8.31 9.10 18.59
CA ALA A 186 8.50 9.64 19.93
C ALA A 186 9.55 10.77 19.96
N LEU A 187 10.66 10.63 19.24
CA LEU A 187 11.67 11.68 19.11
C LEU A 187 11.14 12.88 18.32
N THR A 188 10.37 12.64 17.25
CA THR A 188 9.69 13.72 16.51
C THR A 188 8.68 14.45 17.38
N ASN A 189 7.89 13.73 18.18
CA ASN A 189 6.93 14.35 19.10
C ASN A 189 7.65 15.14 20.19
N SER A 190 8.80 14.65 20.69
CA SER A 190 9.62 15.38 21.66
C SER A 190 10.15 16.68 21.05
N ALA A 191 10.75 16.62 19.86
CA ALA A 191 11.27 17.81 19.16
C ALA A 191 10.16 18.85 18.89
N ARG A 192 8.96 18.38 18.52
CA ARG A 192 7.81 19.25 18.23
C ARG A 192 7.20 19.89 19.48
N HIS A 193 7.01 19.11 20.53
CA HIS A 193 6.18 19.51 21.68
C HIS A 193 6.99 19.94 22.91
N ALA A 194 8.28 19.60 22.94
CA ALA A 194 9.21 19.90 24.03
C ALA A 194 10.61 20.22 23.45
N PRO A 195 10.73 21.26 22.59
CA PRO A 195 12.01 21.60 21.98
C PRO A 195 13.03 22.01 23.06
N GLY A 196 14.20 21.37 23.04
CA GLY A 196 15.28 21.62 24.00
C GLY A 196 15.27 20.75 25.25
N ASP A 197 14.19 20.00 25.50
CA ASP A 197 14.14 19.06 26.62
C ASP A 197 14.96 17.80 26.34
N ALA A 198 15.65 17.30 27.37
CA ALA A 198 16.43 16.07 27.27
C ALA A 198 15.52 14.85 27.10
N VAL A 199 15.86 13.97 26.17
CA VAL A 199 15.11 12.73 25.89
C VAL A 199 15.95 11.52 26.26
N THR A 200 15.38 10.60 27.04
CA THR A 200 15.99 9.30 27.36
C THR A 200 15.30 8.19 26.60
N VAL A 201 16.06 7.47 25.77
CA VAL A 201 15.62 6.25 25.09
C VAL A 201 16.23 5.06 25.83
N VAL A 202 15.38 4.16 26.32
CA VAL A 202 15.78 2.93 27.00
C VAL A 202 15.44 1.74 26.11
N VAL A 203 16.43 0.92 25.81
CA VAL A 203 16.26 -0.35 25.08
C VAL A 203 16.76 -1.49 25.95
N ARG A 204 15.86 -2.36 26.39
CA ARG A 204 16.20 -3.51 27.23
C ARG A 204 15.52 -4.76 26.74
N ARG A 205 16.25 -5.88 26.76
CA ARG A 205 15.68 -7.20 26.52
C ARG A 205 15.61 -7.97 27.82
N ALA A 206 14.45 -8.58 28.07
CA ALA A 206 14.26 -9.62 29.08
C ALA A 206 13.58 -10.80 28.38
N ASP A 207 14.25 -11.95 28.35
CA ASP A 207 13.77 -13.18 27.69
C ASP A 207 13.34 -12.95 26.23
N ASP A 208 12.05 -13.15 25.96
CA ASP A 208 11.41 -13.01 24.65
C ASP A 208 10.70 -11.66 24.46
N VAL A 209 10.98 -10.66 25.32
CA VAL A 209 10.39 -9.33 25.24
C VAL A 209 11.47 -8.24 25.20
N VAL A 210 11.35 -7.34 24.21
CA VAL A 210 12.10 -6.10 24.14
C VAL A 210 11.23 -4.97 24.68
N THR A 211 11.69 -4.32 25.74
CA THR A 211 11.09 -3.10 26.27
C THR A 211 11.80 -1.90 25.67
N LEU A 212 11.03 -1.09 24.96
CA LEU A 212 11.43 0.20 24.44
C LEU A 212 10.69 1.27 25.22
N GLU A 213 11.43 2.17 25.85
CA GLU A 213 10.87 3.33 26.55
C GLU A 213 11.51 4.62 26.02
N VAL A 214 10.69 5.63 25.75
CA VAL A 214 11.14 6.98 25.37
C VAL A 214 10.52 7.96 26.34
N ARG A 215 11.36 8.70 27.07
CA ARG A 215 10.94 9.67 28.08
C ARG A 215 11.52 11.04 27.76
N THR A 216 10.66 12.03 27.60
CA THR A 216 11.01 13.45 27.44
C THR A 216 10.88 14.10 28.81
N HIS A 217 11.96 14.64 29.36
CA HIS A 217 11.93 15.26 30.69
C HIS A 217 11.45 16.70 30.57
N GLY A 218 10.29 17.02 31.13
CA GLY A 218 9.77 18.39 31.08
C GLY A 218 10.66 19.36 31.86
N SER A 219 10.95 20.52 31.27
CA SER A 219 11.68 21.63 31.94
C SER A 219 10.84 22.41 32.98
N GLY A 220 9.60 22.00 33.27
CA GLY A 220 8.76 22.59 34.32
C GLY A 220 8.18 23.98 34.00
N ASP A 221 8.43 24.51 32.80
CA ASP A 221 7.87 25.80 32.37
C ASP A 221 6.56 25.56 31.59
N PRO A 222 5.39 26.07 32.05
CA PRO A 222 4.14 25.93 31.33
C PRO A 222 4.16 26.82 30.09
N SER A 223 4.68 26.31 28.98
CA SER A 223 4.51 26.93 27.67
C SER A 223 3.00 27.05 27.37
N PRO A 224 2.53 28.20 26.86
CA PRO A 224 1.10 28.49 26.73
C PRO A 224 0.43 27.42 25.91
N ALA A 225 -0.74 26.98 26.39
CA ALA A 225 -1.58 25.98 25.73
C ALA A 225 -1.76 26.32 24.25
N VAL A 226 -0.96 25.68 23.39
CA VAL A 226 -1.21 25.67 21.96
C VAL A 226 -2.51 24.93 21.76
N ASP A 227 -3.45 25.62 21.11
CA ASP A 227 -4.83 25.21 20.91
C ASP A 227 -5.00 23.71 20.70
N ARG A 228 -5.88 23.10 21.51
CA ARG A 228 -6.24 21.68 21.47
C ARG A 228 -7.06 21.29 20.22
N ASP A 229 -7.00 22.09 19.17
CA ASP A 229 -7.84 21.95 17.99
C ASP A 229 -7.04 22.20 16.71
N ASP A 230 -6.04 21.35 16.44
CA ASP A 230 -5.60 21.15 15.07
C ASP A 230 -5.07 19.71 14.84
N ARG A 231 -5.88 18.95 14.08
CA ARG A 231 -5.52 17.76 13.28
C ARG A 231 -5.16 16.46 14.05
N ARG A 232 -6.20 15.65 14.31
CA ARG A 232 -6.19 14.17 14.38
C ARG A 232 -4.85 13.54 14.83
N GLY A 233 -4.71 13.32 16.14
CA GLY A 233 -3.65 12.54 16.79
C GLY A 233 -3.64 11.05 16.41
N GLY A 234 -3.43 10.74 15.13
CA GLY A 234 -3.43 9.37 14.60
C GLY A 234 -2.08 8.64 14.72
N GLY A 235 -0.98 9.35 14.98
CA GLY A 235 0.37 8.78 15.05
C GLY A 235 0.53 7.74 16.16
N LEU A 236 0.30 8.15 17.41
CA LEU A 236 0.40 7.27 18.58
C LEU A 236 -0.65 6.15 18.57
N GLU A 237 -1.87 6.44 18.11
CA GLU A 237 -2.94 5.45 17.98
C GLU A 237 -2.66 4.40 16.88
N SER A 238 -2.02 4.80 15.78
CA SER A 238 -1.54 3.90 14.73
C SER A 238 -0.40 3.00 15.24
N LEU A 239 0.53 3.56 16.03
CA LEU A 239 1.59 2.80 16.67
C LEU A 239 1.04 1.82 17.70
N ARG A 240 0.07 2.22 18.52
CA ARG A 240 -0.63 1.34 19.46
C ARG A 240 -1.20 0.12 18.75
N ARG A 241 -1.97 0.31 17.69
CA ARG A 241 -2.55 -0.79 16.89
C ARG A 241 -1.48 -1.69 16.30
N ARG A 242 -0.37 -1.13 15.81
CA ARG A 242 0.75 -1.90 15.24
C ARG A 242 1.48 -2.74 16.30
N VAL A 243 1.73 -2.17 17.47
CA VAL A 243 2.35 -2.88 18.60
C VAL A 243 1.45 -4.04 19.03
N GLN A 244 0.14 -3.82 19.14
CA GLN A 244 -0.83 -4.86 19.48
C GLN A 244 -0.91 -5.95 18.39
N ALA A 245 -0.87 -5.58 17.12
CA ALA A 245 -0.94 -6.53 15.99
C ALA A 245 0.23 -7.52 15.93
N ILE A 246 1.36 -7.21 16.58
CA ILE A 246 2.50 -8.14 16.69
C ILE A 246 2.57 -8.85 18.05
N GLY A 247 1.51 -8.75 18.87
CA GLY A 247 1.45 -9.36 20.21
C GLY A 247 2.16 -8.54 21.31
N GLY A 248 2.45 -7.27 21.07
CA GLY A 248 3.08 -6.36 22.03
C GLY A 248 2.09 -5.58 22.91
N THR A 249 2.63 -4.89 23.93
CA THR A 249 1.86 -3.98 24.79
C THR A 249 2.34 -2.54 24.65
N TRP A 250 1.41 -1.60 24.82
CA TRP A 250 1.64 -0.16 24.62
C TRP A 250 1.10 0.62 25.81
N GLN A 251 1.90 1.55 26.32
CA GLN A 251 1.53 2.46 27.42
C GLN A 251 2.05 3.86 27.09
N VAL A 252 1.23 4.89 27.36
CA VAL A 252 1.59 6.29 27.23
C VAL A 252 1.17 6.99 28.50
N ASP A 253 2.13 7.65 29.16
CA ASP A 253 1.91 8.45 30.35
C ASP A 253 2.25 9.92 30.00
N THR A 254 1.31 10.82 30.26
CA THR A 254 1.50 12.27 30.12
C THR A 254 1.24 12.92 31.47
N GLY A 255 2.28 13.45 32.11
CA GLY A 255 2.20 14.02 33.46
C GLY A 255 3.10 15.24 33.64
N ALA A 256 3.15 15.78 34.86
CA ALA A 256 4.00 16.92 35.21
C ALA A 256 5.50 16.65 34.98
N ASP A 257 5.91 15.38 35.04
CA ASP A 257 7.29 14.93 34.84
C ASP A 257 7.66 14.72 33.36
N GLY A 258 6.76 15.06 32.43
CA GLY A 258 6.97 14.99 30.99
C GLY A 258 6.15 13.93 30.26
N HIS A 259 6.59 13.57 29.05
CA HIS A 259 5.92 12.62 28.17
C HIS A 259 6.68 11.29 28.13
N ARG A 260 6.00 10.18 28.38
CA ARG A 260 6.60 8.85 28.44
C ARG A 260 5.83 7.85 27.58
N VAL A 261 6.55 7.19 26.69
CA VAL A 261 6.04 6.12 25.82
C VAL A 261 6.75 4.83 26.16
N VAL A 262 5.98 3.76 26.41
CA VAL A 262 6.52 2.42 26.66
C VAL A 262 5.88 1.43 25.71
N ALA A 263 6.72 0.73 24.95
CA ALA A 263 6.33 -0.37 24.08
C ALA A 263 7.07 -1.65 24.50
N ARG A 264 6.32 -2.71 24.80
CA ARG A 264 6.90 -4.05 25.01
C ARG A 264 6.61 -4.89 23.79
N LEU A 265 7.65 -5.30 23.08
CA LEU A 265 7.56 -5.97 21.80
C LEU A 265 8.10 -7.41 21.93
N PRO A 266 7.41 -8.43 21.41
CA PRO A 266 7.95 -9.77 21.43
C PRO A 266 9.14 -9.89 20.46
N VAL A 267 10.16 -10.66 20.86
CA VAL A 267 11.34 -10.96 20.03
C VAL A 267 10.91 -11.79 18.81
N ARG A 268 9.93 -12.68 18.98
CA ARG A 268 9.27 -13.44 17.91
C ARG A 268 7.84 -12.95 17.75
N ALA A 269 7.55 -12.23 16.67
CA ALA A 269 6.18 -11.84 16.37
C ALA A 269 5.42 -13.04 15.77
N THR A 270 4.36 -13.48 16.44
CA THR A 270 3.33 -14.35 15.86
C THR A 270 2.28 -13.45 15.23
N LEU A 271 2.17 -13.46 13.89
CA LEU A 271 0.99 -12.92 13.22
C LEU A 271 -0.13 -13.95 13.43
N GLU A 272 -1.01 -13.75 14.41
CA GLU A 272 -2.14 -14.65 14.63
C GLU A 272 -3.11 -14.63 13.43
N PRO A 273 -3.41 -15.78 12.81
CA PRO A 273 -4.58 -15.93 11.94
C PRO A 273 -5.85 -16.06 12.80
N GLU A 274 -6.92 -15.33 12.45
CA GLU A 274 -8.24 -15.52 13.07
C GLU A 274 -8.81 -16.93 12.80
N PRO A 275 -9.57 -17.52 13.74
CA PRO A 275 -9.90 -18.95 13.77
C PRO A 275 -11.09 -19.38 12.89
N GLU A 276 -10.94 -20.55 12.26
CA GLU A 276 -11.95 -21.30 11.52
C GLU A 276 -13.00 -21.91 12.48
N VAL A 277 -14.30 -21.63 12.25
CA VAL A 277 -15.41 -22.17 13.05
C VAL A 277 -15.77 -23.57 12.55
N ALA A 278 -15.60 -24.57 13.42
CA ALA A 278 -15.93 -25.97 13.17
C ALA A 278 -17.44 -26.20 12.97
N SER A 279 -17.78 -26.94 11.90
CA SER A 279 -19.15 -27.40 11.59
C SER A 279 -19.43 -28.74 12.28
N GLY A 280 -20.48 -28.77 13.11
CA GLY A 280 -20.97 -29.97 13.78
C GLY A 280 -21.85 -30.84 12.87
N ALA A 281 -21.65 -32.16 12.98
CA ALA A 281 -22.41 -33.19 12.29
C ALA A 281 -23.83 -33.38 12.87
N ALA A 282 -24.77 -33.81 12.02
CA ALA A 282 -26.08 -34.34 12.40
C ALA A 282 -26.44 -35.56 11.50
N PRO A 283 -27.33 -36.48 11.95
CA PRO A 283 -27.20 -37.91 11.67
C PRO A 283 -28.05 -38.45 10.50
N GLU A 284 -27.69 -39.68 10.12
CA GLU A 284 -28.27 -40.55 9.10
C GLU A 284 -29.77 -40.86 9.32
N THR A 285 -30.53 -40.91 8.22
CA THR A 285 -31.73 -41.76 8.13
C THR A 285 -31.81 -42.52 6.80
N SER A 286 -31.89 -43.84 6.97
CA SER A 286 -32.33 -44.96 6.13
C SER A 286 -32.85 -44.74 4.69
N ARG A 287 -32.08 -45.33 3.75
CA ARG A 287 -32.41 -46.52 2.92
C ARG A 287 -33.70 -46.51 2.09
N ALA A 288 -33.54 -46.36 0.77
CA ALA A 288 -34.23 -47.19 -0.24
C ALA A 288 -33.41 -47.23 -1.56
N ARG A 289 -32.85 -48.39 -1.89
CA ARG A 289 -32.20 -48.68 -3.18
C ARG A 289 -33.27 -49.08 -4.20
N ARG A 290 -33.27 -48.47 -5.40
CA ARG A 290 -33.57 -49.15 -6.67
C ARG A 290 -32.66 -48.63 -7.79
N PRO A 291 -32.20 -49.48 -8.74
CA PRO A 291 -31.08 -49.18 -9.61
C PRO A 291 -31.53 -48.67 -10.98
N PHE A 292 -30.96 -47.56 -11.44
CA PHE A 292 -30.78 -47.30 -12.87
C PHE A 292 -29.64 -46.28 -13.07
N VAL A 293 -28.40 -46.73 -12.83
CA VAL A 293 -27.20 -45.99 -13.24
C VAL A 293 -26.61 -46.74 -14.43
N ALA A 294 -26.96 -46.31 -15.65
CA ALA A 294 -26.15 -46.54 -16.85
C ALA A 294 -26.80 -45.88 -18.08
N LEU A 295 -26.84 -44.54 -18.18
CA LEU A 295 -26.76 -43.85 -19.49
C LEU A 295 -26.64 -42.30 -19.47
N VAL A 296 -25.95 -41.66 -18.52
CA VAL A 296 -25.74 -40.18 -18.61
C VAL A 296 -24.30 -39.74 -18.29
N GLY A 297 -23.52 -40.58 -17.63
CA GLY A 297 -22.08 -40.35 -17.36
C GLY A 297 -21.21 -40.00 -18.58
N PRO A 298 -21.44 -40.51 -19.81
CA PRO A 298 -20.49 -40.30 -20.91
C PRO A 298 -20.56 -38.91 -21.59
N LEU A 299 -21.58 -38.08 -21.32
CA LEU A 299 -21.75 -36.77 -21.99
C LEU A 299 -21.54 -35.56 -21.07
N VAL A 300 -21.87 -35.70 -19.78
CA VAL A 300 -21.70 -34.61 -18.81
C VAL A 300 -20.23 -34.42 -18.45
N LEU A 301 -19.50 -35.52 -18.27
CA LEU A 301 -18.07 -35.49 -17.94
C LEU A 301 -17.22 -34.80 -19.03
N PRO A 302 -17.32 -35.12 -20.34
CA PRO A 302 -16.57 -34.40 -21.36
C PRO A 302 -16.98 -32.94 -21.49
N ALA A 303 -18.25 -32.57 -21.31
CA ALA A 303 -18.67 -31.17 -21.34
C ALA A 303 -18.06 -30.36 -20.19
N VAL A 304 -18.03 -30.93 -18.97
CA VAL A 304 -17.37 -30.33 -17.81
C VAL A 304 -15.85 -30.25 -18.02
N LEU A 305 -15.23 -31.28 -18.58
CA LEU A 305 -13.80 -31.26 -18.90
C LEU A 305 -13.44 -30.25 -19.99
N VAL A 306 -14.30 -30.04 -21.00
CA VAL A 306 -14.11 -29.00 -22.02
C VAL A 306 -14.26 -27.60 -21.41
N LEU A 307 -15.22 -27.39 -20.50
CA LEU A 307 -15.38 -26.10 -19.79
C LEU A 307 -14.22 -25.83 -18.84
N LEU A 308 -13.80 -26.80 -18.04
CA LEU A 308 -12.66 -26.68 -17.13
C LEU A 308 -11.35 -26.53 -17.90
N GLY A 309 -11.16 -27.29 -18.98
CA GLY A 309 -10.01 -27.18 -19.87
C GLY A 309 -9.97 -25.85 -20.60
N GLY A 310 -11.13 -25.35 -21.06
CA GLY A 310 -11.27 -24.03 -21.65
C GLY A 310 -10.93 -22.91 -20.65
N ALA A 311 -11.45 -22.98 -19.42
CA ALA A 311 -11.14 -22.03 -18.36
C ALA A 311 -9.67 -22.08 -17.94
N ALA A 312 -9.08 -23.27 -17.81
CA ALA A 312 -7.66 -23.45 -17.49
C ALA A 312 -6.75 -22.96 -18.62
N TYR A 313 -7.09 -23.26 -19.87
CA TYR A 313 -6.40 -22.73 -21.05
C TYR A 313 -6.50 -21.20 -21.10
N TRP A 314 -7.66 -20.63 -20.79
CA TRP A 314 -7.86 -19.18 -20.78
C TRP A 314 -7.06 -18.50 -19.66
N ALA A 315 -7.05 -19.09 -18.46
CA ALA A 315 -6.21 -18.63 -17.34
C ALA A 315 -4.72 -18.71 -17.68
N TRP A 316 -4.28 -19.79 -18.32
CA TRP A 316 -2.91 -19.95 -18.77
C TRP A 316 -2.53 -18.94 -19.88
N ALA A 317 -3.39 -18.78 -20.89
CA ALA A 317 -3.17 -17.86 -22.00
C ALA A 317 -3.16 -16.38 -21.57
N SER A 318 -3.90 -16.03 -20.52
CA SER A 318 -3.92 -14.66 -19.96
C SER A 318 -2.75 -14.40 -19.03
N HIS A 319 -2.29 -15.38 -18.26
CA HIS A 319 -1.14 -15.22 -17.36
C HIS A 319 0.12 -14.78 -18.12
N ASP A 320 0.45 -15.45 -19.23
CA ASP A 320 1.66 -15.16 -20.03
C ASP A 320 1.53 -13.90 -20.93
N ALA A 321 0.37 -13.23 -20.94
CA ALA A 321 0.12 -12.00 -21.71
C ALA A 321 -0.06 -10.76 -20.81
N THR A 322 0.15 -10.93 -19.49
CA THR A 322 -0.06 -9.88 -18.48
C THR A 322 1.15 -8.96 -18.41
N VAL A 323 0.94 -7.66 -18.60
CA VAL A 323 1.96 -6.61 -18.38
C VAL A 323 1.80 -6.06 -16.96
N GLU A 324 2.89 -6.07 -16.18
CA GLU A 324 2.86 -5.43 -14.86
C GLU A 324 2.73 -3.90 -15.00
N PRO A 325 2.00 -3.22 -14.09
CA PRO A 325 1.77 -1.78 -14.19
C PRO A 325 3.03 -0.92 -14.19
N VAL A 326 4.14 -1.44 -13.65
CA VAL A 326 5.45 -0.76 -13.60
C VAL A 326 6.12 -0.82 -14.96
N ASP A 327 6.09 -1.98 -15.62
CA ASP A 327 6.66 -2.19 -16.95
C ASP A 327 5.85 -1.50 -18.06
N ALA A 328 4.52 -1.44 -17.91
CA ALA A 328 3.66 -0.66 -18.81
C ALA A 328 4.01 0.83 -18.86
N VAL A 329 4.55 1.40 -17.77
CA VAL A 329 4.97 2.81 -17.69
C VAL A 329 6.43 2.99 -18.14
N ALA A 330 7.22 1.91 -18.16
CA ALA A 330 8.62 1.94 -18.58
C ALA A 330 8.76 2.08 -20.11
N VAL A 331 7.85 1.48 -20.89
CA VAL A 331 7.87 1.55 -22.36
C VAL A 331 7.46 2.94 -22.86
N ARG A 332 8.36 3.59 -23.61
CA ARG A 332 8.15 4.95 -24.14
C ARG A 332 8.34 5.01 -25.66
N VAL A 333 7.67 5.97 -26.28
CA VAL A 333 7.90 6.32 -27.70
C VAL A 333 9.36 6.75 -27.88
N GLY A 334 10.01 6.23 -28.93
CA GLY A 334 11.43 6.44 -29.23
C GLY A 334 12.38 5.38 -28.67
N MET A 335 11.88 4.45 -27.83
CA MET A 335 12.68 3.34 -27.30
C MET A 335 12.99 2.30 -28.39
N PRO A 336 14.19 1.70 -28.43
CA PRO A 336 14.47 0.55 -29.27
C PRO A 336 13.51 -0.59 -28.94
N ALA A 337 12.98 -1.27 -29.96
CA ALA A 337 12.02 -2.35 -29.78
C ALA A 337 12.59 -3.53 -28.97
N ALA A 338 13.91 -3.75 -29.04
CA ALA A 338 14.59 -4.76 -28.24
C ALA A 338 14.55 -4.45 -26.74
N GLU A 339 14.73 -3.19 -26.35
CA GLU A 339 14.67 -2.73 -24.96
C GLU A 339 13.22 -2.72 -24.45
N ALA A 340 12.27 -2.29 -25.29
CA ALA A 340 10.85 -2.37 -24.96
C ALA A 340 10.37 -3.83 -24.78
N ALA A 341 10.95 -4.78 -25.52
CA ALA A 341 10.61 -6.20 -25.42
C ALA A 341 11.05 -6.85 -24.09
N GLU A 342 12.02 -6.28 -23.36
CA GLU A 342 12.40 -6.77 -22.02
C GLU A 342 11.31 -6.50 -20.98
N HIS A 343 10.51 -5.46 -21.19
CA HIS A 343 9.40 -5.04 -20.32
C HIS A 343 8.04 -5.59 -20.79
N LEU A 344 7.98 -6.27 -21.92
CA LEU A 344 6.73 -6.76 -22.50
C LEU A 344 6.71 -8.29 -22.50
N PRO A 345 5.57 -8.91 -22.15
CA PRO A 345 5.43 -10.35 -22.21
C PRO A 345 5.55 -10.84 -23.65
N VAL A 346 6.06 -12.06 -23.80
CA VAL A 346 6.31 -12.69 -25.11
C VAL A 346 5.01 -12.92 -25.89
N ARG A 347 3.87 -13.08 -25.19
CA ARG A 347 2.56 -13.33 -25.79
C ARG A 347 1.67 -12.09 -25.80
N GLU A 348 0.89 -11.99 -26.86
CA GLU A 348 -0.17 -11.00 -26.99
C GLU A 348 -1.44 -11.41 -26.26
N ALA A 349 -2.29 -10.43 -25.98
CA ALA A 349 -3.61 -10.65 -25.42
C ALA A 349 -4.45 -11.57 -26.32
N PRO A 350 -5.12 -12.59 -25.75
CA PRO A 350 -5.89 -13.56 -26.53
C PRO A 350 -7.10 -12.92 -27.24
N VAL A 351 -7.59 -11.79 -26.74
CA VAL A 351 -8.67 -11.00 -27.35
C VAL A 351 -8.12 -9.62 -27.71
N ARG A 352 -7.94 -9.38 -29.02
CA ARG A 352 -7.55 -8.07 -29.54
C ARG A 352 -8.78 -7.14 -29.61
N LEU A 353 -8.61 -5.88 -29.22
CA LEU A 353 -9.61 -4.84 -29.40
C LEU A 353 -9.50 -4.27 -30.82
N ALA A 354 -10.49 -4.60 -31.67
CA ALA A 354 -10.60 -4.11 -33.04
C ALA A 354 -10.79 -2.58 -33.16
N ARG A 355 -11.07 -1.89 -32.04
CA ARG A 355 -11.26 -0.44 -31.98
C ARG A 355 -9.96 0.36 -31.83
N ALA A 356 -8.83 -0.32 -31.67
CA ALA A 356 -7.55 0.37 -31.60
C ALA A 356 -7.30 1.18 -32.89
N PRO A 357 -6.64 2.34 -32.79
CA PRO A 357 -6.26 3.12 -33.96
C PRO A 357 -5.51 2.22 -34.96
N GLY A 358 -5.98 2.17 -36.21
CA GLY A 358 -5.35 1.35 -37.23
C GLY A 358 -3.85 1.68 -37.35
N PRO A 359 -2.98 0.67 -37.56
CA PRO A 359 -1.55 0.91 -37.70
C PRO A 359 -1.26 1.85 -38.87
N GLY A 360 -0.26 2.72 -38.71
CA GLY A 360 0.33 3.45 -39.83
C GLY A 360 0.98 2.48 -40.83
N PRO A 361 1.21 2.91 -42.09
CA PRO A 361 1.84 2.06 -43.08
C PRO A 361 3.24 1.62 -42.61
N GLY A 362 3.46 0.31 -42.50
CA GLY A 362 4.72 -0.28 -42.04
C GLY A 362 4.81 -0.55 -40.54
N TRP A 363 3.80 -0.18 -39.74
CA TRP A 363 3.82 -0.37 -38.30
C TRP A 363 3.38 -1.79 -37.89
N GLU A 364 4.12 -2.39 -36.97
CA GLU A 364 3.73 -3.62 -36.28
C GLU A 364 3.16 -3.27 -34.90
N CYS A 365 1.87 -3.52 -34.68
CA CYS A 365 1.19 -3.26 -33.40
C CYS A 365 0.85 -4.56 -32.67
N ARG A 366 1.20 -4.61 -31.39
CA ARG A 366 0.88 -5.72 -30.47
C ARG A 366 0.06 -5.21 -29.29
N GLN A 367 -0.88 -6.03 -28.82
CA GLN A 367 -1.79 -5.69 -27.73
C GLN A 367 -1.58 -6.62 -26.53
N TYR A 368 -1.59 -6.06 -25.33
CA TYR A 368 -1.31 -6.76 -24.08
C TYR A 368 -2.39 -6.50 -23.03
N THR A 369 -2.53 -7.39 -22.06
CA THR A 369 -3.58 -7.32 -21.03
C THR A 369 -2.99 -7.03 -19.65
N ASP A 370 -3.83 -6.55 -18.72
CA ASP A 370 -3.50 -6.34 -17.32
C ASP A 370 -3.74 -7.59 -16.44
N GLY A 371 -4.07 -8.73 -17.06
CA GLY A 371 -4.21 -10.02 -16.38
C GLY A 371 -5.53 -10.23 -15.65
N ASN A 372 -6.57 -9.44 -15.95
CA ASN A 372 -7.85 -9.52 -15.26
C ASN A 372 -8.73 -10.70 -15.72
N VAL A 373 -8.35 -11.93 -15.33
CA VAL A 373 -9.12 -13.16 -15.60
C VAL A 373 -10.49 -13.09 -14.89
N PRO A 374 -11.63 -13.46 -15.52
CA PRO A 374 -11.81 -14.14 -16.82
C PRO A 374 -12.12 -13.21 -18.01
N LEU A 375 -11.80 -11.91 -17.90
CA LEU A 375 -12.12 -10.88 -18.91
C LEU A 375 -10.86 -10.07 -19.30
N ALA A 376 -9.72 -10.73 -19.38
CA ALA A 376 -8.43 -10.23 -19.87
C ALA A 376 -8.52 -9.70 -21.32
N MET A 377 -9.06 -8.49 -21.46
CA MET A 377 -9.03 -7.74 -22.70
C MET A 377 -7.70 -7.01 -22.84
N ALA A 378 -7.35 -6.64 -24.07
CA ALA A 378 -6.23 -5.74 -24.31
C ALA A 378 -6.43 -4.40 -23.56
N THR A 379 -5.44 -3.99 -22.78
CA THR A 379 -5.41 -2.71 -22.05
C THR A 379 -4.26 -1.82 -22.51
N LEU A 380 -3.26 -2.38 -23.17
CA LEU A 380 -2.11 -1.67 -23.71
C LEU A 380 -1.88 -2.06 -25.17
N GLU A 381 -1.62 -1.09 -26.03
CA GLU A 381 -1.14 -1.32 -27.40
C GLU A 381 0.22 -0.66 -27.58
N VAL A 382 1.17 -1.41 -28.13
CA VAL A 382 2.51 -0.92 -28.49
C VAL A 382 2.72 -1.15 -29.97
N CYS A 383 3.07 -0.09 -30.70
CA CYS A 383 3.38 -0.15 -32.12
C CYS A 383 4.84 0.21 -32.37
N THR A 384 5.47 -0.55 -33.26
CA THR A 384 6.87 -0.37 -33.66
C THR A 384 6.99 -0.14 -35.16
N ASP A 385 7.95 0.68 -35.56
CA ASP A 385 8.34 0.93 -36.95
C ASP A 385 9.87 0.82 -37.06
N GLY A 386 10.36 -0.01 -37.99
CA GLY A 386 11.80 -0.21 -38.20
C GLY A 386 12.59 -0.59 -36.94
N GLY A 387 11.96 -1.21 -35.94
CA GLY A 387 12.60 -1.60 -34.68
C GLY A 387 12.64 -0.51 -33.60
N THR A 388 11.83 0.55 -33.71
CA THR A 388 11.65 1.56 -32.66
C THR A 388 10.18 1.72 -32.29
N VAL A 389 9.88 1.99 -31.02
CA VAL A 389 8.51 2.20 -30.54
C VAL A 389 8.01 3.56 -31.03
N VAL A 390 6.99 3.55 -31.88
CA VAL A 390 6.40 4.78 -32.45
C VAL A 390 5.14 5.22 -31.73
N ARG A 391 4.45 4.30 -31.05
CA ARG A 391 3.21 4.61 -30.33
C ARG A 391 2.98 3.63 -29.19
N VAL A 392 2.59 4.17 -28.04
CA VAL A 392 2.07 3.43 -26.89
C VAL A 392 0.69 3.99 -26.58
N THR A 393 -0.32 3.14 -26.47
CA THR A 393 -1.70 3.56 -26.24
C THR A 393 -2.30 2.76 -25.10
N ASP A 394 -2.76 3.47 -24.06
CA ASP A 394 -3.57 2.87 -22.99
C ASP A 394 -5.01 2.72 -23.50
N LEU A 395 -5.37 1.49 -23.86
CA LEU A 395 -6.71 1.15 -24.34
C LEU A 395 -7.75 1.17 -23.23
N SER A 396 -7.34 1.14 -21.95
CA SER A 396 -8.27 1.18 -20.83
C SER A 396 -8.94 2.55 -20.71
N GLU A 397 -8.27 3.63 -21.05
CA GLU A 397 -8.80 4.99 -20.96
C GLU A 397 -9.79 5.35 -22.08
N MET A 398 -9.96 4.48 -23.07
CA MET A 398 -10.93 4.71 -24.15
C MET A 398 -12.39 4.49 -23.68
N PRO A 399 -13.33 5.38 -24.05
CA PRO A 399 -14.73 5.24 -23.69
C PRO A 399 -15.36 4.02 -24.37
N LEU A 400 -15.99 3.14 -23.57
CA LEU A 400 -16.88 2.09 -24.06
C LEU A 400 -18.18 2.78 -24.51
N LEU A 401 -18.53 2.63 -25.80
CA LEU A 401 -19.83 3.09 -26.33
C LEU A 401 -20.87 1.98 -26.20
#